data_AF-A0A699X8I7-F1
#
_entry.id   AF-A0A699X8I7-F1
#
_cell.length_a   1.000
_cell.length_b   1.000
_cell.length_c   1.000
_cell.angle_alpha   90.00
_cell.angle_beta   90.00
_cell.angle_gamma   90.00
#
_symmetry.space_group_name_H-M   'P 1'
#
loop_
_entity.id
_entity.type
_entity.pdbx_description
1 polymer ?
#
loop_
_entity_poly.entity_id
_entity_poly.type
_entity_poly.pdbx_seq_one_letter_code
_entity_poly.pdbx_strand_id
1 'polypeptide(L)'
;MLGQDFDNPYGLKTPKGETRPMSALLDSAVFPGTQGGPLEHVIAAKAIAFGEALGEGYTKYAHQVQKNAQALAKEFLSRGYDIISGG
;
A
#
# COMPACT_ATOMS: atom_id res chain seq x y z
N MET A 1 -4.13 3.89 -1.48
CA MET A 1 -5.36 3.33 -2.09
C MET A 1 -6.14 4.46 -2.75
N LEU A 2 -7.09 4.16 -3.63
CA LEU A 2 -7.84 5.07 -4.51
C LEU A 2 -8.29 6.39 -3.84
N GLY A 3 -8.53 6.38 -2.53
CA GLY A 3 -8.97 7.55 -1.78
C GLY A 3 -10.48 7.68 -1.91
N GLN A 4 -10.94 8.77 -2.51
CA GLN A 4 -12.34 8.93 -2.89
C GLN A 4 -12.59 8.22 -4.22
N ASP A 5 -13.75 7.56 -4.34
CA ASP A 5 -14.13 6.87 -5.57
C ASP A 5 -14.55 7.87 -6.65
N PHE A 6 -14.38 7.50 -7.92
CA PHE A 6 -14.68 8.35 -9.07
C PHE A 6 -15.04 7.52 -10.31
N ASP A 7 -15.66 8.17 -11.29
CA ASP A 7 -16.01 7.55 -12.56
C ASP A 7 -14.77 7.10 -13.33
N ASN A 8 -14.78 5.86 -13.83
CA ASN A 8 -13.61 5.36 -14.55
C ASN A 8 -13.31 6.21 -15.81
N PRO A 9 -12.03 6.57 -16.05
CA PRO A 9 -11.66 7.43 -17.18
C PRO A 9 -11.73 6.72 -18.54
N TYR A 10 -11.99 5.40 -18.54
CA TYR A 10 -11.99 4.56 -19.72
C TYR A 10 -13.37 4.45 -20.38
N GLY A 11 -14.40 5.07 -19.80
CA GLY A 11 -15.77 5.02 -20.30
C GLY A 11 -16.39 3.62 -20.24
N LEU A 12 -15.85 2.72 -19.42
CA LEU A 12 -16.38 1.37 -19.26
C LEU A 12 -17.72 1.41 -18.51
N LYS A 13 -18.71 0.71 -19.06
CA LYS A 13 -20.09 0.77 -18.61
C LYS A 13 -20.58 -0.56 -18.06
N THR A 14 -21.60 -0.51 -17.21
CA THR A 14 -22.38 -1.68 -16.81
C THR A 14 -23.26 -2.15 -17.98
N PRO A 15 -23.84 -3.35 -17.93
CA PRO A 15 -24.83 -3.79 -18.93
C PRO A 15 -26.05 -2.86 -19.07
N LYS A 16 -26.31 -2.02 -18.06
CA LYS A 16 -27.39 -1.01 -18.07
C LYS A 16 -26.97 0.32 -18.70
N GLY A 17 -25.71 0.46 -19.12
CA GLY A 17 -25.17 1.65 -19.77
C GLY A 17 -24.63 2.73 -18.82
N GLU A 18 -24.63 2.46 -17.50
CA GLU A 18 -24.08 3.37 -16.48
C GLU A 18 -22.56 3.25 -16.42
N THR A 19 -21.85 4.36 -16.22
CA THR A 19 -20.39 4.34 -16.04
C THR A 19 -20.03 3.57 -14.78
N ARG A 20 -19.08 2.63 -14.88
CA ARG A 20 -18.59 1.89 -13.70
C ARG A 20 -17.69 2.82 -12.85
N PRO A 21 -17.79 2.79 -11.51
CA PRO A 21 -16.81 3.49 -10.70
C PRO A 21 -15.44 2.82 -10.81
N MET A 22 -14.37 3.56 -10.52
CA MET A 22 -13.00 3.05 -10.57
C MET A 22 -12.79 1.94 -9.54
N SER A 23 -13.43 2.01 -8.36
CA SER A 23 -13.47 0.91 -7.39
C SER A 23 -13.95 -0.42 -8.00
N ALA A 24 -15.06 -0.40 -8.72
CA ALA A 24 -15.62 -1.59 -9.36
C ALA A 24 -14.70 -2.16 -10.46
N LEU A 25 -13.89 -1.30 -11.11
CA LEU A 25 -12.88 -1.79 -12.05
C LEU A 25 -11.75 -2.52 -11.31
N LEU A 26 -11.23 -1.93 -10.23
CA LEU A 26 -10.18 -2.53 -9.40
C LEU A 26 -10.63 -3.86 -8.81
N ASP A 27 -11.83 -3.92 -8.24
CA ASP A 27 -12.39 -5.16 -7.68
C ASP A 27 -12.50 -6.23 -8.77
N SER A 28 -13.01 -5.87 -9.96
CA SER A 28 -13.14 -6.83 -11.08
C SER A 28 -11.80 -7.31 -11.64
N ALA A 29 -10.76 -6.47 -11.60
CA ALA A 29 -9.41 -6.84 -12.00
C ALA A 29 -8.77 -7.84 -11.02
N VAL A 30 -9.11 -7.74 -9.73
CA VAL A 30 -8.75 -8.75 -8.73
C VAL A 30 -9.54 -10.04 -8.95
N PHE A 31 -10.86 -9.99 -8.84
CA PHE A 31 -11.75 -11.14 -9.05
C PHE A 31 -12.93 -10.74 -9.95
N PRO A 32 -13.20 -11.47 -11.05
CA PRO A 32 -12.57 -12.72 -11.48
C PRO A 32 -11.30 -12.52 -12.35
N GLY A 33 -10.76 -11.31 -12.43
CA GLY A 33 -9.70 -10.97 -13.39
C GLY A 33 -8.39 -11.75 -13.23
N THR A 34 -7.79 -11.72 -12.04
CA THR A 34 -6.44 -12.29 -11.81
C THR A 34 -6.39 -13.35 -10.73
N GLN A 35 -7.32 -13.31 -9.78
CA GLN A 35 -7.36 -14.19 -8.61
C GLN A 35 -8.69 -14.96 -8.57
N GLY A 36 -8.66 -16.09 -7.86
CA GLY A 36 -9.83 -16.92 -7.56
C GLY A 36 -10.34 -16.65 -6.15
N GLY A 37 -10.50 -17.71 -5.35
CA GLY A 37 -10.97 -17.60 -3.97
C GLY A 37 -10.01 -16.77 -3.07
N PRO A 38 -10.55 -15.94 -2.16
CA PRO A 38 -9.74 -15.14 -1.25
C PRO A 38 -8.99 -16.01 -0.22
N LEU A 39 -7.84 -15.51 0.24
CA LEU A 39 -7.09 -16.12 1.35
C LEU A 39 -7.56 -15.53 2.68
N GLU A 40 -8.70 -15.98 3.18
CA GLU A 40 -9.38 -15.40 4.36
C GLU A 40 -8.49 -15.36 5.62
N HIS A 41 -7.66 -16.39 5.83
CA HIS A 41 -6.71 -16.43 6.95
C HIS A 41 -5.65 -15.30 6.86
N VAL A 42 -5.24 -14.92 5.65
CA VAL A 42 -4.33 -13.79 5.43
C VAL A 42 -5.05 -12.46 5.59
N ILE A 43 -6.31 -12.37 5.16
CA ILE A 43 -7.15 -11.17 5.34
C ILE A 43 -7.32 -10.89 6.84
N ALA A 44 -7.63 -11.92 7.64
CA ALA A 44 -7.72 -11.82 9.10
C ALA A 44 -6.37 -11.39 9.72
N ALA A 45 -5.25 -11.99 9.31
CA ALA A 45 -3.93 -11.60 9.80
C ALA A 45 -3.59 -10.12 9.49
N LYS A 46 -3.95 -9.65 8.28
CA LYS A 46 -3.77 -8.24 7.88
C LYS A 46 -4.63 -7.29 8.71
N ALA A 47 -5.85 -7.68 9.07
CA ALA A 47 -6.70 -6.87 9.94
C ALA A 47 -6.06 -6.64 11.31
N ILE A 48 -5.46 -7.69 11.91
CA ILE A 48 -4.71 -7.57 13.17
C ILE A 48 -3.49 -6.66 12.98
N ALA A 49 -2.69 -6.89 11.93
CA ALA A 49 -1.50 -6.07 11.65
C ALA A 49 -1.85 -4.59 11.43
N PHE A 50 -2.97 -4.28 10.78
CA PHE A 50 -3.43 -2.89 10.63
C PHE A 50 -3.89 -2.28 11.96
N GLY A 51 -4.51 -3.07 12.85
CA GLY A 51 -4.83 -2.64 14.21
C GLY A 51 -3.57 -2.27 15.00
N GLU A 52 -2.52 -3.09 14.94
CA GLU A 52 -1.23 -2.79 15.57
C GLU A 52 -0.57 -1.55 14.96
N ALA A 53 -0.63 -1.40 13.63
CA ALA A 53 -0.04 -0.29 12.91
C ALA A 53 -0.65 1.07 13.26
N LEU A 54 -1.93 1.10 13.67
CA LEU A 54 -2.61 2.31 14.14
C LEU A 54 -2.21 2.70 15.57
N GLY A 55 -1.52 1.84 16.31
CA GLY A 55 -1.08 2.11 17.68
C GLY A 55 0.12 3.05 17.75
N GLU A 56 0.22 3.81 18.86
CA GLU A 56 1.39 4.65 19.13
C GLU A 56 2.70 3.87 19.18
N GLY A 57 2.66 2.62 19.63
CA GLY A 57 3.83 1.73 19.69
C GLY A 57 4.44 1.52 18.30
N TYR A 58 3.61 1.29 17.29
CA TYR A 58 4.07 1.14 15.91
C TYR A 58 4.61 2.46 15.35
N THR A 59 3.98 3.59 15.66
CA THR A 59 4.50 4.92 15.25
C THR A 59 5.89 5.18 15.84
N LYS A 60 6.09 4.88 17.13
CA LYS A 60 7.41 4.99 17.79
C LYS A 60 8.44 4.07 17.13
N TYR A 61 8.05 2.83 16.83
CA TYR A 61 8.89 1.87 16.10
C TYR A 61 9.27 2.39 14.71
N ALA A 62 8.32 2.89 13.91
CA ALA A 62 8.57 3.41 12.57
C ALA A 62 9.55 4.59 12.57
N HIS A 63 9.40 5.53 13.52
CA HIS A 63 10.37 6.61 13.70
C HIS A 63 11.76 6.09 14.09
N GLN A 64 11.84 5.03 14.91
CA GLN A 64 13.13 4.43 15.25
C GLN A 64 13.80 3.75 14.05
N VAL A 65 13.02 3.08 13.19
CA VAL A 65 13.52 2.51 11.93
C VAL A 65 14.15 3.60 11.05
N GLN A 66 13.45 4.72 10.88
CA GLN A 66 13.97 5.86 10.11
C GLN A 66 15.28 6.41 10.70
N LYS A 67 15.33 6.63 12.02
CA LYS A 67 16.55 7.12 12.71
C LYS A 67 17.73 6.17 12.51
N ASN A 68 17.49 4.87 12.60
CA ASN A 68 18.52 3.86 12.41
C ASN A 68 19.04 3.85 10.97
N ALA A 69 18.15 3.96 9.99
CA ALA A 69 18.52 4.05 8.58
C ALA A 69 19.38 5.30 8.29
N GLN A 70 19.01 6.46 8.83
CA GLN A 70 19.78 7.70 8.71
C GLN A 70 21.15 7.60 9.36
N ALA A 71 21.24 6.96 10.53
CA ALA A 71 22.52 6.74 11.20
C ALA A 71 23.46 5.86 10.36
N LEU A 72 22.91 4.79 9.76
CA LEU A 72 23.67 3.91 8.86
C LEU A 72 24.14 4.66 7.60
N ALA A 73 23.25 5.43 6.97
CA ALA A 73 23.58 6.22 5.79
C ALA A 73 24.71 7.22 6.07
N LYS A 74 24.62 7.95 7.19
CA LYS A 74 25.66 8.88 7.62
C LYS A 74 27.03 8.20 7.78
N GLU A 75 27.05 7.00 8.34
CA GLU A 75 28.30 6.25 8.55
C GLU A 75 28.89 5.69 7.25
N PHE A 76 28.05 5.33 6.29
CA PHE A 76 28.53 4.95 4.96
C PHE A 76 29.11 6.14 4.19
N LEU A 77 28.45 7.29 4.24
CA LEU A 77 28.99 8.52 3.63
C LEU A 77 30.30 8.95 4.31
N SER A 78 30.42 8.83 5.63
CA SER A 78 31.66 9.15 6.36
C SER A 78 32.84 8.27 5.94
N ARG A 79 32.55 7.04 5.49
CA ARG A 79 33.53 6.08 4.98
C ARG A 79 33.79 6.21 3.47
N GLY A 80 33.20 7.19 2.80
CA GLY A 80 33.39 7.45 1.38
C GLY A 80 32.59 6.53 0.45
N TYR A 81 31.59 5.83 0.97
CA TYR A 81 30.62 5.14 0.12
C TYR A 81 29.64 6.15 -0.48
N ASP A 82 29.22 5.90 -1.72
CA ASP A 82 28.16 6.66 -2.36
C ASP A 82 26.79 6.02 -2.06
N ILE A 83 25.81 6.86 -1.70
CA ILE A 83 24.44 6.45 -1.44
C ILE A 83 23.55 7.24 -2.40
N ILE A 84 22.75 6.54 -3.19
CA ILE A 84 21.81 7.16 -4.13
C ILE A 84 20.93 8.16 -3.37
N SER A 85 20.82 9.38 -3.90
CA SER A 85 20.12 10.53 -3.31
C SER A 85 20.73 11.14 -2.03
N GLY A 86 21.91 10.68 -1.60
CA GLY A 86 22.68 11.30 -0.51
C GLY A 86 22.35 10.80 0.90
N GLY A 87 21.56 9.73 1.03
CA GLY A 87 21.20 9.12 2.31
C GLY A 87 19.93 9.66 2.94
#